data_AF-A0A9D7XCK7-F1
#
_entry.id   AF-A0A9D7XCK7-F1
#
_cell.length_a   1.000
_cell.length_b   1.000
_cell.length_c   1.000
_cell.angle_alpha   90.00
_cell.angle_beta   90.00
_cell.angle_gamma   90.00
#
_symmetry.space_group_name_H-M   'P 1'
#
loop_
_entity.id
_entity.type
_entity.pdbx_description
1 polymer ?
#
loop_
_entity_poly.entity_id
_entity_poly.type
_entity_poly.pdbx_seq_one_letter_code
_entity_poly.pdbx_strand_id
1 'polypeptide(L)'
;MRSTWLLTLTLAGALAPAQTTPNPILFVTQVPVPVDFAAVGSTFANHLASMNSVYRGGDLWIRYPNGTLRNLTAEAGFGMSGFQGTNAIAVRDPHVHWNGSKAVFSMVVGAPLAVQVLTYRWQLYEVSGLGQEPAGVDHPGRR
;
A
#
# COMPACT_ATOMS: atom_id res chain seq x y z
N MET A 1 -14.04 54.04 10.26
CA MET A 1 -13.09 53.19 9.51
C MET A 1 -12.27 52.40 10.53
N ARG A 2 -12.56 51.10 10.73
CA ARG A 2 -11.88 50.26 11.71
C ARG A 2 -10.95 49.31 10.96
N SER A 3 -9.65 49.59 11.00
CA SER A 3 -8.61 48.75 10.39
C SER A 3 -8.29 47.61 11.33
N THR A 4 -8.59 46.37 10.93
CA THR A 4 -8.27 45.15 11.68
C THR A 4 -6.98 44.59 11.11
N TRP A 5 -5.88 44.72 11.84
CA TRP A 5 -4.60 44.12 11.49
C TRP A 5 -4.60 42.65 11.94
N LEU A 6 -4.58 41.72 10.97
CA LEU A 6 -4.36 40.29 11.23
C LEU A 6 -2.85 40.03 11.28
N LEU A 7 -2.36 39.63 12.45
CA LEU A 7 -0.99 39.16 12.66
C LEU A 7 -0.91 37.70 12.20
N THR A 8 -0.21 37.43 11.09
CA THR A 8 0.02 36.07 10.61
C THR A 8 1.19 35.44 11.38
N LEU A 9 0.90 34.46 12.24
CA LEU A 9 1.91 33.66 12.92
C LEU A 9 2.38 32.54 11.98
N THR A 10 3.58 32.67 11.41
CA THR A 10 4.21 31.60 10.61
C THR A 10 4.93 30.61 11.53
N LEU A 11 4.34 29.43 11.70
CA LEU A 11 4.97 28.32 12.40
C LEU A 11 5.98 27.64 11.45
N ALA A 12 7.26 27.97 11.58
CA ALA A 12 8.34 27.27 10.85
C ALA A 12 8.65 25.93 11.55
N GLY A 13 7.94 24.87 11.17
CA GLY A 13 8.31 23.51 11.57
C GLY A 13 9.58 23.06 10.83
N ALA A 14 10.59 22.59 11.57
CA ALA A 14 11.79 22.02 10.95
C ALA A 14 11.41 20.75 10.16
N LEU A 15 11.64 20.78 8.85
CA LEU A 15 11.55 19.59 8.01
C LEU A 15 12.76 18.69 8.32
N ALA A 16 12.54 17.63 9.10
CA ALA A 16 13.55 16.59 9.28
C ALA A 16 13.77 15.86 7.95
N PRO A 17 15.02 15.70 7.48
CA PRO A 17 15.30 14.88 6.30
C PRO A 17 14.80 13.44 6.51
N ALA A 18 14.26 12.83 5.45
CA ALA A 18 13.79 11.46 5.50
C ALA A 18 14.96 10.52 5.87
N GLN A 19 14.74 9.64 6.85
CA GLN A 19 15.74 8.65 7.27
C GLN A 19 16.21 7.83 6.06
N THR A 20 17.50 7.80 5.78
CA THR A 20 18.02 6.99 4.68
C THR A 20 18.12 5.53 5.09
N THR A 21 17.85 4.62 4.16
CA THR A 21 18.01 3.18 4.37
C THR A 21 19.05 2.64 3.39
N PRO A 22 19.91 1.68 3.79
CA PRO A 22 20.91 1.12 2.87
C PRO A 22 20.28 0.40 1.67
N ASN A 23 19.09 -0.16 1.85
CA ASN A 23 18.34 -0.90 0.84
C ASN A 23 16.89 -0.41 0.77
N PRO A 24 16.19 -0.62 -0.36
CA PRO A 24 14.74 -0.48 -0.41
C PRO A 24 14.04 -1.42 0.57
N ILE A 25 12.89 -1.00 1.10
CA ILE A 25 12.06 -1.78 2.01
C ILE A 25 10.74 -2.07 1.30
N LEU A 26 10.46 -3.35 1.06
CA LEU A 26 9.15 -3.81 0.58
C LEU A 26 8.28 -4.16 1.80
N PHE A 27 7.06 -3.65 1.84
CA PHE A 27 6.15 -3.85 2.95
C PHE A 27 4.69 -3.81 2.49
N VAL A 28 3.80 -4.28 3.36
CA VAL A 28 2.34 -4.19 3.14
C VAL A 28 1.72 -3.23 4.14
N THR A 29 0.72 -2.48 3.69
CA THR A 29 -0.12 -1.68 4.59
C THR A 29 -1.34 -2.48 5.02
N GLN A 30 -1.91 -2.13 6.16
CA GLN A 30 -3.12 -2.76 6.67
C GLN A 30 -4.01 -1.71 7.35
N VAL A 31 -5.32 -1.90 7.27
CA VAL A 31 -6.28 -1.13 8.06
C VAL A 31 -6.35 -1.73 9.47
N PRO A 32 -6.59 -0.92 10.52
CA PRO A 32 -6.77 -1.44 11.88
C PRO A 32 -7.88 -2.49 11.95
N VAL A 33 -7.58 -3.62 12.61
CA VAL A 33 -8.54 -4.71 12.85
C VAL A 33 -8.89 -4.70 14.35
N PRO A 34 -10.09 -4.25 14.74
CA PRO A 34 -10.42 -3.98 16.15
C PRO A 34 -10.73 -5.25 16.98
N VAL A 35 -10.98 -6.39 16.33
CA VAL A 35 -11.26 -7.68 16.97
C VAL A 35 -10.58 -8.79 16.18
N ASP A 36 -9.91 -9.73 16.87
CA ASP A 36 -9.06 -10.72 16.21
C ASP A 36 -9.30 -12.16 16.68
N PHE A 37 -9.41 -13.06 15.69
CA PHE A 37 -9.31 -14.53 15.81
C PHE A 37 -8.82 -15.15 14.48
N ALA A 38 -9.04 -14.47 13.36
CA ALA A 38 -8.71 -14.95 12.01
C ALA A 38 -8.19 -13.83 11.08
N ALA A 39 -7.71 -12.72 11.66
CA ALA A 39 -7.10 -11.64 10.88
C ALA A 39 -5.85 -12.12 10.13
N VAL A 40 -5.40 -11.28 9.21
CA VAL A 40 -4.19 -11.55 8.40
C VAL A 40 -2.93 -11.73 9.26
N GLY A 41 -2.87 -11.12 10.44
CA GLY A 41 -1.76 -11.27 11.40
C GLY A 41 -1.92 -12.43 12.39
N SER A 42 -3.04 -13.17 12.38
CA SER A 42 -3.29 -14.24 13.34
C SER A 42 -2.47 -15.49 13.05
N THR A 43 -2.22 -16.31 14.07
CA THR A 43 -1.52 -17.60 13.94
C THR A 43 -2.39 -18.67 13.28
N PHE A 44 -3.70 -18.63 13.51
CA PHE A 44 -4.69 -19.55 12.94
C PHE A 44 -5.67 -18.81 12.04
N ALA A 45 -6.31 -19.55 11.14
CA ALA A 45 -7.36 -19.07 10.24
C ALA A 45 -6.99 -17.85 9.35
N ASN A 46 -5.74 -17.40 9.36
CA ASN A 46 -5.25 -16.30 8.51
C ASN A 46 -5.45 -16.61 7.02
N HIS A 47 -5.51 -17.87 6.60
CA HIS A 47 -5.78 -18.30 5.23
C HIS A 47 -7.21 -17.98 4.74
N LEU A 48 -8.13 -17.58 5.62
CA LEU A 48 -9.48 -17.21 5.21
C LEU A 48 -9.47 -15.85 4.46
N ALA A 49 -10.22 -15.76 3.36
CA ALA A 49 -10.33 -14.56 2.53
C ALA A 49 -11.68 -13.82 2.71
N SER A 50 -12.52 -14.33 3.61
CA SER A 50 -13.88 -13.81 3.84
C SER A 50 -13.85 -12.39 4.40
N MET A 51 -14.95 -11.66 4.22
CA MET A 51 -15.08 -10.30 4.77
C MET A 51 -15.06 -10.23 6.29
N ASN A 52 -15.37 -11.35 6.97
CA ASN A 52 -15.32 -11.43 8.43
C ASN A 52 -13.91 -11.75 8.96
N SER A 53 -13.00 -12.19 8.08
CA SER A 53 -11.66 -12.66 8.45
C SER A 53 -10.58 -11.67 8.04
N VAL A 54 -10.76 -10.97 6.92
CA VAL A 54 -9.74 -10.03 6.43
C VAL A 54 -10.39 -8.73 5.95
N TYR A 55 -9.92 -7.62 6.52
CA TYR A 55 -10.37 -6.30 6.15
C TYR A 55 -9.63 -5.84 4.88
N ARG A 56 -10.32 -5.13 4.00
CA ARG A 56 -9.71 -4.56 2.79
C ARG A 56 -9.15 -3.17 3.05
N GLY A 57 -8.19 -2.76 2.23
CA GLY A 57 -7.52 -1.46 2.29
C GLY A 57 -6.00 -1.54 2.50
N GLY A 58 -5.42 -2.74 2.40
CA GLY A 58 -3.98 -2.96 2.47
C GLY A 58 -3.37 -3.15 1.08
N ASP A 59 -2.25 -2.47 0.83
CA ASP A 59 -1.54 -2.41 -0.46
C ASP A 59 -0.11 -2.96 -0.34
N LEU A 60 0.53 -3.23 -1.48
CA LEU A 60 1.97 -3.50 -1.55
C LEU A 60 2.74 -2.21 -1.82
N TRP A 61 3.69 -1.88 -0.96
CA TRP A 61 4.50 -0.67 -1.06
C TRP A 61 5.99 -0.97 -1.06
N ILE A 62 6.75 -0.15 -1.78
CA ILE A 62 8.20 -0.09 -1.68
C ILE A 62 8.64 1.32 -1.26
N ARG A 63 9.50 1.37 -0.24
CA ARG A 63 10.21 2.58 0.18
C ARG A 63 11.65 2.52 -0.31
N TYR A 64 12.11 3.56 -0.97
CA TYR A 64 13.49 3.65 -1.46
C TYR A 64 14.46 4.25 -0.44
N PRO A 65 15.79 4.11 -0.65
CA PRO A 65 16.82 4.68 0.22
C PRO A 65 16.65 6.17 0.51
N ASN A 66 16.15 6.93 -0.47
CA ASN A 66 15.89 8.37 -0.35
C ASN A 66 14.57 8.72 0.38
N GLY A 67 13.81 7.71 0.81
CA GLY A 67 12.52 7.87 1.48
C GLY A 67 11.30 7.99 0.57
N THR A 68 11.47 8.00 -0.76
CA THR A 68 10.33 7.97 -1.69
C THR A 68 9.54 6.68 -1.52
N LEU A 69 8.21 6.79 -1.53
CA LEU A 69 7.28 5.67 -1.46
C LEU A 69 6.63 5.44 -2.83
N ARG A 70 6.44 4.17 -3.18
CA ARG A 70 5.75 3.76 -4.41
C ARG A 70 4.73 2.66 -4.09
N ASN A 71 3.48 2.86 -4.52
CA ASN A 71 2.38 1.92 -4.33
C ASN A 71 2.31 0.97 -5.53
N LEU A 72 2.82 -0.25 -5.37
CA LEU A 72 2.98 -1.21 -6.45
C LEU A 72 1.64 -1.81 -6.89
N THR A 73 0.67 -1.95 -5.98
CA THR A 73 -0.67 -2.44 -6.34
C THR A 73 -1.46 -1.39 -7.10
N ALA A 74 -1.40 -0.13 -6.66
CA ALA A 74 -2.04 0.97 -7.38
C ALA A 74 -1.46 1.18 -8.79
N GLU A 75 -0.14 1.11 -8.95
CA GLU A 75 0.52 1.19 -10.27
C GLU A 75 0.08 0.04 -11.21
N ALA A 76 -0.22 -1.12 -10.65
CA ALA A 76 -0.73 -2.29 -11.38
C ALA A 76 -2.26 -2.25 -11.62
N GLY A 77 -2.94 -1.18 -11.21
CA GLY A 77 -4.39 -1.02 -11.40
C GLY A 77 -5.26 -1.74 -10.36
N PHE A 78 -4.69 -2.15 -9.23
CA PHE A 78 -5.40 -2.75 -8.12
C PHE A 78 -5.68 -1.75 -6.99
N GLY A 79 -6.69 -2.05 -6.19
CA GLY A 79 -7.04 -1.24 -5.03
C GLY A 79 -7.91 -0.04 -5.36
N MET A 80 -8.22 0.73 -4.31
CA MET A 80 -9.05 1.93 -4.39
C MET A 80 -8.85 2.81 -3.17
N SER A 81 -9.08 4.12 -3.33
CA SER A 81 -9.12 5.08 -2.23
C SER A 81 -10.53 5.22 -1.65
N GLY A 82 -10.62 5.49 -0.34
CA GLY A 82 -11.89 5.71 0.35
C GLY A 82 -12.61 4.40 0.69
N PHE A 83 -13.93 4.40 0.52
CA PHE A 83 -14.79 3.28 0.93
C PHE A 83 -14.51 2.03 0.09
N GLN A 84 -14.26 0.89 0.75
CA GLN A 84 -13.89 -0.36 0.09
C GLN A 84 -15.09 -1.03 -0.60
N GLY A 85 -14.93 -1.45 -1.86
CA GLY A 85 -15.97 -2.10 -2.66
C GLY A 85 -15.40 -3.10 -3.68
N THR A 86 -15.92 -3.12 -4.90
CA THR A 86 -15.56 -4.13 -5.93
C THR A 86 -14.06 -4.23 -6.22
N ASN A 87 -13.32 -3.11 -6.11
CA ASN A 87 -11.88 -3.06 -6.41
C ASN A 87 -11.02 -3.12 -5.14
N ALA A 88 -11.62 -3.33 -3.97
CA ALA A 88 -10.95 -3.39 -2.70
C ALA A 88 -9.95 -4.55 -2.65
N ILE A 89 -8.79 -4.35 -2.02
CA ILE A 89 -7.78 -5.40 -1.90
C ILE A 89 -7.29 -5.59 -0.48
N ALA A 90 -6.74 -6.77 -0.20
CA ALA A 90 -5.93 -7.03 0.97
C ALA A 90 -4.67 -7.77 0.50
N VAL A 91 -3.51 -7.34 0.99
CA VAL A 91 -2.19 -7.86 0.59
C VAL A 91 -1.44 -8.36 1.81
N ARG A 92 -0.69 -9.45 1.65
CA ARG A 92 0.15 -10.04 2.71
C ARG A 92 1.37 -10.78 2.17
N ASP A 93 2.25 -11.12 3.11
CA ASP A 93 3.39 -12.02 2.94
C ASP A 93 4.25 -11.72 1.70
N PRO A 94 4.75 -10.47 1.57
CA PRO A 94 5.65 -10.16 0.47
C PRO A 94 6.99 -10.88 0.66
N HIS A 95 7.47 -11.53 -0.41
CA HIS A 95 8.74 -12.22 -0.41
C HIS A 95 9.57 -11.78 -1.62
N VAL A 96 10.70 -11.13 -1.35
CA VAL A 96 11.59 -10.61 -2.39
C VAL A 96 12.46 -11.74 -2.93
N HIS A 97 12.59 -11.83 -4.24
CA HIS A 97 13.54 -12.74 -4.87
C HIS A 97 14.97 -12.30 -4.57
N TRP A 98 15.91 -13.23 -4.41
CA TRP A 98 17.27 -12.97 -3.95
C TRP A 98 18.04 -11.92 -4.78
N ASN A 99 17.71 -11.75 -6.06
CA ASN A 99 18.34 -10.75 -6.94
C ASN A 99 17.71 -9.34 -6.83
N GLY A 100 16.67 -9.15 -6.00
CA GLY A 100 15.99 -7.88 -5.79
C GLY A 100 15.16 -7.34 -6.97
N SER A 101 15.05 -8.06 -8.08
CA SER A 101 14.35 -7.56 -9.28
C SER A 101 12.84 -7.80 -9.27
N LYS A 102 12.39 -8.73 -8.43
CA LYS A 102 11.00 -9.18 -8.34
C LYS A 102 10.64 -9.63 -6.94
N ALA A 103 9.34 -9.69 -6.65
CA ALA A 103 8.80 -10.23 -5.41
C ALA A 103 7.50 -10.98 -5.68
N VAL A 104 7.19 -11.95 -4.84
CA VAL A 104 5.88 -12.60 -4.81
C VAL A 104 5.10 -12.15 -3.58
N PHE A 105 3.78 -12.10 -3.69
CA PHE A 105 2.89 -11.72 -2.58
C PHE A 105 1.52 -12.36 -2.75
N SER A 106 0.76 -12.42 -1.67
CA SER A 106 -0.60 -12.96 -1.66
C SER A 106 -1.60 -11.81 -1.59
N MET A 107 -2.57 -11.78 -2.51
CA MET A 107 -3.61 -10.75 -2.55
C MET A 107 -5.00 -11.34 -2.74
N VAL A 108 -5.98 -10.71 -2.10
CA VAL A 108 -7.41 -10.92 -2.35
C VAL A 108 -7.95 -9.67 -3.02
N VAL A 109 -8.79 -9.86 -4.03
CA VAL A 109 -9.50 -8.77 -4.73
C VAL A 109 -11.00 -8.87 -4.49
N GLY A 110 -11.60 -7.71 -4.23
CA GLY A 110 -13.02 -7.49 -4.09
C GLY A 110 -13.55 -7.48 -2.66
N ALA A 111 -14.61 -6.69 -2.49
CA ALA A 111 -15.51 -6.68 -1.35
C ALA A 111 -16.96 -6.57 -1.86
N PRO A 112 -17.95 -7.04 -1.09
CA PRO A 112 -19.34 -6.93 -1.49
C PRO A 112 -19.84 -5.49 -1.34
N LEU A 113 -20.67 -5.02 -2.29
CA LEU A 113 -21.29 -3.67 -2.23
C LEU A 113 -22.59 -3.63 -1.41
N ALA A 114 -23.11 -4.79 -1.03
CA ALA A 114 -24.33 -4.96 -0.26
C ALA A 114 -24.16 -6.15 0.70
N VAL A 115 -25.18 -6.46 1.50
CA VAL A 115 -25.16 -7.65 2.37
C VAL A 115 -25.32 -8.90 1.50
N GLN A 116 -24.19 -9.43 1.03
CA GLN A 116 -24.11 -10.65 0.21
C GLN A 116 -22.92 -11.51 0.64
N VAL A 117 -23.08 -12.83 0.54
CA VAL A 117 -22.01 -13.78 0.81
C VAL A 117 -21.35 -14.14 -0.52
N LEU A 118 -20.14 -13.62 -0.73
CA LEU A 118 -19.31 -13.92 -1.90
C LEU A 118 -18.10 -14.75 -1.48
N THR A 119 -17.63 -15.59 -2.40
CA THR A 119 -16.39 -16.36 -2.21
C THR A 119 -15.21 -15.55 -2.73
N TYR A 120 -14.25 -15.29 -1.86
CA TYR A 120 -12.98 -14.67 -2.18
C TYR A 120 -11.86 -15.67 -1.98
N ARG A 121 -10.75 -15.50 -2.70
CA ARG A 121 -9.58 -16.37 -2.55
C ARG A 121 -8.31 -15.54 -2.52
N TRP A 122 -7.38 -15.96 -1.67
CA TRP A 122 -6.00 -15.51 -1.77
C TRP A 122 -5.39 -16.08 -3.04
N GLN A 123 -4.82 -15.22 -3.86
CA GLN A 123 -4.07 -15.60 -5.05
C GLN A 123 -2.63 -15.13 -4.92
N LEU A 124 -1.71 -15.90 -5.50
CA LEU A 124 -0.29 -15.53 -5.56
C LEU A 124 -0.05 -14.65 -6.78
N TYR A 125 0.64 -13.54 -6.57
CA TYR A 125 1.04 -12.59 -7.61
C TYR A 125 2.55 -12.41 -7.59
N GLU A 126 3.13 -12.11 -8.75
CA GLU A 126 4.52 -11.67 -8.89
C GLU A 126 4.53 -10.21 -9.37
N VAL A 127 5.39 -9.39 -8.76
CA VAL A 127 5.69 -8.03 -9.21
C VAL A 127 7.15 -7.95 -9.64
N SER A 128 7.39 -7.28 -10.76
CA SER A 128 8.72 -6.97 -11.30
C SER A 128 8.92 -5.46 -11.43
N GLY A 129 10.12 -5.01 -11.83
CA GLY A 129 10.37 -3.58 -12.04
C GLY A 129 10.50 -2.80 -10.73
N LEU A 130 11.08 -3.41 -9.69
CA LEU A 130 11.22 -2.83 -8.35
C LEU A 130 12.27 -1.69 -8.27
N GLY A 131 13.04 -1.44 -9.32
CA GLY A 131 14.01 -0.34 -9.36
C GLY A 131 13.34 1.04 -9.42
N GLN A 132 14.05 2.06 -8.93
CA GLN A 132 13.77 3.43 -9.34
C GLN A 132 14.38 3.66 -10.71
N GLU A 133 13.59 4.21 -11.63
CA GLU A 133 14.19 4.99 -12.71
C GLU A 133 15.01 6.13 -12.08
N PRO A 134 16.22 6.45 -12.58
CA PRO A 134 16.98 7.58 -12.08
C PRO A 134 16.12 8.83 -12.05
N ALA A 135 16.08 9.53 -10.92
CA ALA A 135 15.32 10.78 -10.81
C ALA A 135 15.82 11.77 -11.88
N GLY A 136 15.01 12.01 -12.90
CA GLY A 136 15.27 13.05 -13.90
C GLY A 136 15.88 12.62 -15.24
N VAL A 137 15.70 11.39 -15.70
CA VAL A 137 15.83 11.13 -17.15
C VAL A 137 14.46 11.38 -17.79
N ASP A 138 14.24 12.62 -18.25
CA ASP A 138 13.29 12.85 -19.33
C ASP A 138 13.70 11.92 -20.48
N HIS A 139 12.80 11.02 -20.88
CA HIS A 139 13.02 10.17 -22.03
C HIS A 139 12.52 10.95 -23.25
N PRO A 140 13.39 11.54 -24.08
CA PRO A 140 12.95 12.16 -25.30
C PRO A 140 12.48 11.04 -26.24
N GLY A 141 11.18 10.76 -26.26
CA GLY A 141 10.54 10.06 -27.37
C GLY A 141 9.71 8.82 -27.05
N ARG A 142 8.71 8.92 -26.17
CA ARG A 142 7.48 8.14 -26.41
C ARG A 142 6.36 9.07 -26.85
N ARG A 143 6.15 9.08 -28.17
CA ARG A 143 4.87 9.40 -28.80
C ARG A 143 3.93 8.21 -28.65
#